data_AF-A0A9D7C648-F1
#
_entry.id   AF-A0A9D7C648-F1
#
_cell.length_a   1.000
_cell.length_b   1.000
_cell.length_c   1.000
_cell.angle_alpha   90.00
_cell.angle_beta   90.00
_cell.angle_gamma   90.00
#
_symmetry.space_group_name_H-M   'P 1'
#
loop_
_entity.id
_entity.type
_entity.pdbx_description
1 polymer ?
#
loop_
_entity_poly.entity_id
_entity_poly.type
_entity_poly.pdbx_seq_one_letter_code
_entity_poly.pdbx_strand_id
1 'polypeptide(L)' 'MAKKKLNLKDLTTPEVVDKLKEDGAHYTKMKFNHVVTTLENPMTLRQLRRDIARMKTELTNRSLTEAKAAVK' A
#
# COMPACT_ATOMS: atom_id res chain seq x y z
N MET A 1 -13.99 15.23 -4.08
CA MET A 1 -14.40 14.04 -3.31
C MET A 1 -13.19 13.43 -2.61
N ALA A 2 -13.08 13.60 -1.30
CA ALA A 2 -11.95 13.09 -0.52
C ALA A 2 -11.97 11.54 -0.52
N LYS A 3 -11.07 10.91 -1.28
CA LYS A 3 -10.85 9.46 -1.17
C LYS A 3 -10.41 9.16 0.26
N LYS A 4 -11.26 8.41 1.00
CA LYS A 4 -11.03 7.93 2.35
C LYS A 4 -9.61 7.38 2.44
N LYS A 5 -8.73 8.11 3.13
CA LYS A 5 -7.37 7.63 3.40
C LYS A 5 -7.55 6.37 4.24
N LEU A 6 -7.00 5.24 3.80
CA LEU A 6 -6.85 4.08 4.67
C LEU A 6 -6.06 4.53 5.89
N ASN A 7 -6.70 4.52 7.06
CA ASN A 7 -6.04 4.80 8.33
C ASN A 7 -5.19 3.58 8.66
N LEU A 8 -3.96 3.57 8.15
CA LEU A 8 -3.01 2.47 8.37
C LEU A 8 -2.66 2.27 9.85
N LYS A 9 -2.94 3.27 10.70
CA LYS A 9 -2.77 3.21 12.15
C LYS A 9 -3.77 2.27 12.85
N ASP A 10 -4.93 2.05 12.24
CA ASP A 10 -5.99 1.22 12.84
C ASP A 10 -5.79 -0.28 12.53
N LEU A 11 -4.88 -0.62 11.60
CA LEU A 11 -4.57 -2.00 11.21
C LEU A 11 -3.36 -2.55 11.99
N THR A 12 -3.44 -3.82 12.36
CA THR A 12 -2.33 -4.55 12.99
C THR A 12 -1.19 -4.79 11.99
N THR A 13 0.03 -5.06 12.49
CA THR A 13 1.19 -5.36 11.62
C THR A 13 0.95 -6.52 10.63
N PRO A 14 0.34 -7.66 11.01
CA PRO A 14 0.07 -8.73 10.05
C PRO A 14 -0.97 -8.31 9.00
N GLU A 15 -2.03 -7.60 9.38
CA GLU A 15 -3.07 -7.14 8.43
C GLU A 15 -2.50 -6.19 7.37
N VAL A 16 -1.57 -5.31 7.74
CA VAL A 16 -0.91 -4.40 6.77
C VAL A 16 -0.06 -5.20 5.79
N VAL A 17 0.60 -6.29 6.23
CA VAL A 17 1.41 -7.16 5.38
C VAL A 17 0.53 -7.94 4.40
N ASP A 18 -0.59 -8.49 4.86
CA ASP A 18 -1.48 -9.27 4.00
C ASP A 18 -2.15 -8.38 2.95
N LYS A 19 -2.61 -7.20 3.37
CA LYS A 19 -3.15 -6.20 2.45
C LYS A 19 -2.12 -5.70 1.43
N LEU A 20 -0.86 -5.55 1.84
CA LEU A 20 0.22 -5.20 0.92
C LEU A 20 0.44 -6.27 -0.16
N LYS A 21 0.30 -7.55 0.18
CA LYS A 21 0.41 -8.66 -0.79
C LYS A 21 -0.77 -8.66 -1.76
N GLU A 22 -1.99 -8.51 -1.25
CA GLU A 22 -3.20 -8.43 -2.08
C GLU A 22 -3.15 -7.24 -3.05
N ASP A 23 -2.87 -6.04 -2.54
CA ASP A 23 -2.78 -4.83 -3.36
C ASP A 23 -1.62 -4.91 -4.36
N GLY A 24 -0.53 -5.58 -3.99
CA GLY A 24 0.60 -5.86 -4.89
C GLY A 24 0.22 -6.74 -6.07
N ALA A 25 -0.51 -7.85 -5.81
CA ALA A 25 -1.03 -8.73 -6.85
C ALA A 25 -2.10 -8.04 -7.72
N HIS A 26 -2.93 -7.20 -7.10
CA HIS A 26 -3.92 -6.40 -7.82
C HIS A 26 -3.23 -5.37 -8.74
N TYR A 27 -2.15 -4.74 -8.28
CA TYR A 27 -1.38 -3.77 -9.06
C TYR A 27 -0.72 -4.40 -10.28
N THR A 28 -0.12 -5.59 -10.14
CA THR A 28 0.48 -6.30 -11.28
C THR A 28 -0.57 -6.67 -12.30
N LYS A 29 -1.71 -7.26 -11.88
CA LYS A 29 -2.83 -7.58 -12.76
C LYS A 29 -3.34 -6.34 -13.51
N MET A 30 -3.55 -5.23 -12.80
CA MET A 30 -4.07 -4.00 -13.38
C MET A 30 -3.05 -3.33 -14.32
N LYS A 31 -1.75 -3.43 -14.04
CA LYS A 31 -0.68 -3.00 -14.93
C LYS A 31 -0.66 -3.81 -16.23
N PHE A 32 -0.77 -5.14 -16.15
CA PHE A 32 -0.86 -5.99 -17.34
C PHE A 32 -2.10 -5.65 -18.16
N ASN A 33 -3.27 -5.58 -17.51
CA ASN A 33 -4.51 -5.19 -18.16
C ASN A 33 -4.39 -3.83 -18.84
N HIS A 34 -3.72 -2.85 -18.22
CA HIS A 34 -3.51 -1.52 -18.81
C HIS A 34 -2.73 -1.55 -20.14
N VAL A 35 -1.73 -2.42 -20.22
CA VAL A 35 -0.87 -2.56 -21.41
C VAL A 35 -1.62 -3.27 -22.53
N VAL A 36 -2.45 -4.26 -22.20
CA VAL A 36 -3.24 -5.03 -23.18
C VAL A 36 -4.47 -4.25 -23.65
N THR A 37 -5.16 -3.61 -22.71
CA THR A 37 -6.34 -2.78 -22.93
C THR A 37 -6.15 -1.47 -22.19
N THR A 38 -6.05 -0.36 -22.92
CA THR A 38 -5.91 0.96 -22.29
C THR A 38 -7.00 1.13 -21.25
N LEU A 39 -6.60 1.39 -20.00
CA LEU A 39 -7.53 1.47 -18.87
C LEU A 39 -8.39 2.71 -19.04
N GLU A 40 -9.67 2.56 -18.75
CA GLU A 40 -10.64 3.66 -18.74
C GLU A 40 -10.21 4.79 -17.79
N ASN A 41 -9.51 4.43 -16.69
CA ASN A 41 -9.01 5.39 -15.71
C ASN A 41 -7.58 5.06 -15.22
N PRO A 42 -6.51 5.61 -15.84
CA PRO A 42 -5.11 5.37 -15.43
C PRO A 42 -4.78 5.93 -14.03
N MET A 43 -5.61 6.83 -13.51
CA MET A 43 -5.49 7.38 -12.15
C MET A 43 -5.67 6.32 -11.05
N THR A 44 -6.37 5.22 -11.34
CA THR A 44 -6.55 4.10 -10.41
C THR A 44 -5.20 3.40 -10.13
N LEU A 45 -4.40 3.16 -11.17
CA LEU A 45 -3.06 2.57 -11.06
C LEU A 45 -2.11 3.46 -10.25
N ARG A 46 -2.20 4.78 -10.45
CA ARG A 46 -1.45 5.77 -9.65
C ARG A 46 -1.86 5.77 -8.19
N GLN A 47 -3.16 5.64 -7.90
CA GLN A 47 -3.67 5.61 -6.54
C GLN A 47 -3.23 4.34 -5.81
N LEU A 48 -3.40 3.18 -6.44
CA LEU A 48 -2.99 1.89 -5.87
C LEU A 48 -1.49 1.85 -5.56
N ARG A 49 -0.65 2.38 -6.47
CA ARG A 49 0.80 2.50 -6.21
C ARG A 49 1.11 3.37 -4.99
N ARG A 50 0.37 4.47 -4.80
CA ARG A 50 0.55 5.36 -3.64
C ARG A 50 0.11 4.67 -2.34
N ASP A 51 -0.96 3.89 -2.39
CA ASP A 51 -1.46 3.17 -1.20
C ASP A 51 -0.49 2.06 -0.79
N ILE A 52 0.07 1.31 -1.76
CA ILE A 52 1.19 0.37 -1.54
C ILE A 52 2.40 1.06 -0.89
N ALA A 53 2.80 2.22 -1.40
CA ALA A 53 3.92 2.97 -0.85
C ALA A 53 3.67 3.39 0.62
N ARG A 54 2.46 3.86 0.94
CA ARG A 54 2.09 4.23 2.32
C ARG A 54 2.14 3.04 3.27
N MET A 55 1.64 1.87 2.84
CA MET A 55 1.72 0.64 3.64
C MET A 55 3.17 0.26 3.93
N LYS A 56 4.06 0.32 2.93
CA LYS A 56 5.49 0.07 3.13
C LYS A 56 6.13 1.07 4.10
N THR A 57 5.86 2.36 3.94
CA THR A 57 6.36 3.40 4.84
C THR A 57 5.91 3.16 6.28
N GLU A 58 4.66 2.76 6.49
CA GLU A 58 4.15 2.45 7.83
C GLU A 58 4.88 1.26 8.46
N LEU A 59 5.12 0.17 7.71
CA LEU A 59 5.91 -0.96 8.21
C LEU A 59 7.33 -0.56 8.59
N THR A 60 7.99 0.27 7.77
CA THR A 60 9.32 0.80 8.09
C THR A 60 9.28 1.69 9.34
N ASN A 61 8.25 2.55 9.49
CA ASN A 61 8.10 3.38 10.67
C ASN A 61 7.96 2.54 11.94
N ARG A 62 7.14 1.47 11.90
CA ARG A 62 6.97 0.55 13.03
C ARG A 62 8.29 -0.14 13.42
N SER A 63 9.00 -0.68 12.43
CA SER A 63 10.32 -1.28 12.65
C SER A 63 11.33 -0.27 13.23
N LEU A 64 11.34 0.98 12.75
CA LEU A 64 12.21 2.02 13.30
C LEU A 64 11.82 2.43 14.72
N THR A 65 10.53 2.44 15.07
CA THR A 65 10.09 2.71 16.45
C THR A 65 10.50 1.60 17.40
N GLU A 66 10.37 0.33 16.98
CA GLU A 66 10.85 -0.83 17.76
C GLU A 66 12.37 -0.79 17.94
N ALA A 67 13.13 -0.50 16.87
CA ALA A 67 14.58 -0.39 16.95
C ALA A 67 15.04 0.76 17.87
N LYS A 68 14.36 1.91 17.85
CA LYS A 68 14.63 3.03 18.76
C LYS A 68 14.31 2.69 20.21
N ALA A 69 13.28 1.88 20.46
CA ALA A 69 12.93 1.42 21.80
C ALA A 69 13.96 0.43 22.36
N ALA A 70 14.61 -0.37 21.51
CA ALA A 70 15.63 -1.35 21.93
C ALA A 70 17.02 -0.72 22.22
N VAL A 71 17.29 0.48 21.72
CA VAL A 71 18.56 1.22 21.92
C VAL A 71 18.50 2.14 23.14
N LYS A 72 17.32 2.34 23.74
CA LYS A 72 17.12 3.10 24.97
C LYS A 72 17.16 2.18 26.19
#